data_AF-A0A353EHZ7-F1
#
_entry.id   AF-A0A353EHZ7-F1
#
_cell.length_a   1.000
_cell.length_b   1.000
_cell.length_c   1.000
_cell.angle_alpha   90.00
_cell.angle_beta   90.00
_cell.angle_gamma   90.00
#
_symmetry.space_group_name_H-M   'P 1'
#
loop_
_entity.id
_entity.type
_entity.pdbx_description
1 polymer ?
#
loop_
_entity_poly.entity_id
_entity_poly.type
_entity_poly.pdbx_seq_one_letter_code
_entity_poly.pdbx_strand_id
1 'polypeptide(L)'
;MSAYQKIDQQITADQLVEIFNQLFRDSENTILVDGQKRGELEPLYVPASETEPAKIIFAHGFVTSACHEIAHWCYAGKERRQLVDYGYWYAGDDRNQEQQDTFEKVEVIPQAYELILSKACGIPFKVSLDNFNPDVQLDRDAFTRKVEAMAEKKEREGMSERLMSLVEAIHRF
;
A
#
# COMPACT_ATOMS: atom_id res chain seq x y z
N MET A 1 -28.89 3.55 13.43
CA MET A 1 -29.04 2.89 12.12
C MET A 1 -27.65 2.77 11.53
N SER A 2 -27.07 1.58 11.58
CA SER A 2 -25.71 1.32 11.11
C SER A 2 -25.80 0.91 9.64
N ALA A 3 -25.35 1.79 8.75
CA ALA A 3 -25.30 1.54 7.32
C ALA A 3 -23.98 0.83 6.97
N TYR A 4 -23.80 -0.40 7.44
CA TYR A 4 -22.85 -1.30 6.81
C TYR A 4 -23.59 -1.96 5.64
N GLN A 5 -23.52 -1.33 4.48
CA GLN A 5 -23.79 -2.03 3.23
C GLN A 5 -22.81 -3.20 3.15
N LYS A 6 -23.35 -4.41 2.94
CA LYS A 6 -22.56 -5.58 2.59
C LYS A 6 -21.72 -5.23 1.36
N ILE A 7 -20.40 -5.28 1.50
CA ILE A 7 -19.48 -5.28 0.37
C ILE A 7 -19.61 -6.67 -0.25
N ASP A 8 -20.62 -6.88 -1.09
CA ASP A 8 -20.88 -8.18 -1.75
C ASP A 8 -19.98 -8.40 -2.97
N GLN A 9 -19.07 -7.48 -3.30
CA GLN A 9 -18.17 -7.60 -4.44
C GLN A 9 -16.73 -7.21 -4.11
N GLN A 10 -15.82 -8.15 -4.33
CA GLN A 10 -14.38 -7.96 -4.22
C GLN A 10 -13.85 -7.24 -5.48
N ILE A 11 -13.04 -6.21 -5.30
CA ILE A 11 -12.33 -5.52 -6.38
C ILE A 11 -11.17 -6.39 -6.90
N THR A 12 -11.09 -6.52 -8.22
CA THR A 12 -9.94 -7.17 -8.89
C THR A 12 -8.77 -6.20 -9.06
N ALA A 13 -7.56 -6.73 -9.28
CA ALA A 13 -6.38 -5.89 -9.53
C ALA A 13 -6.57 -4.95 -10.73
N ASP A 14 -7.23 -5.43 -11.80
CA ASP A 14 -7.50 -4.63 -13.00
C ASP A 14 -8.47 -3.49 -12.75
N GLN A 15 -9.53 -3.74 -11.97
CA GLN A 15 -10.46 -2.69 -11.56
C GLN A 15 -9.76 -1.66 -10.65
N LEU A 16 -8.89 -2.10 -9.75
CA LEU A 16 -8.12 -1.18 -8.90
C LEU A 16 -7.16 -0.31 -9.73
N VAL A 17 -6.51 -0.89 -10.76
CA VAL A 17 -5.70 -0.15 -11.74
C VAL A 17 -6.53 0.88 -12.49
N GLU A 18 -7.73 0.52 -12.93
CA GLU A 18 -8.64 1.43 -13.61
C GLU A 18 -9.04 2.61 -12.71
N ILE A 19 -9.56 2.32 -11.52
CA ILE A 19 -10.00 3.34 -10.55
C ILE A 19 -8.83 4.27 -10.18
N PHE A 20 -7.66 3.70 -9.86
CA PHE A 20 -6.49 4.49 -9.50
C PHE A 20 -6.08 5.42 -10.65
N ASN A 21 -5.99 4.90 -11.87
CA ASN A 21 -5.53 5.67 -13.02
C ASN A 21 -6.54 6.73 -13.46
N GLN A 22 -7.84 6.50 -13.26
CA GLN A 22 -8.86 7.54 -13.49
C GLN A 22 -8.72 8.69 -12.50
N LEU A 23 -8.39 8.41 -11.24
CA LEU A 23 -8.23 9.43 -10.21
C LEU A 23 -6.92 10.22 -10.34
N PHE A 24 -5.79 9.53 -10.48
CA PHE A 24 -4.48 10.10 -10.15
C PHE A 24 -3.55 10.35 -11.34
N ARG A 25 -3.90 9.86 -12.54
CA ARG A 25 -3.09 10.09 -13.74
C ARG A 25 -2.89 11.58 -14.00
N ASP A 26 -3.98 12.35 -14.00
CA ASP A 26 -3.90 13.77 -14.32
C ASP A 26 -3.65 14.63 -13.07
N SER A 27 -4.24 14.27 -11.92
CA SER A 27 -4.14 15.08 -10.70
C SER A 27 -2.79 14.96 -9.98
N GLU A 28 -2.16 13.79 -10.04
CA GLU A 28 -0.91 13.48 -9.34
C GLU A 28 0.21 13.04 -10.29
N ASN A 29 -0.01 13.07 -11.61
CA ASN A 29 0.93 12.59 -12.63
C ASN A 29 1.48 11.18 -12.31
N THR A 30 0.63 10.29 -11.79
CA THR A 30 1.02 8.96 -11.33
C THR A 30 0.07 7.89 -11.84
N ILE A 31 0.61 6.76 -12.28
CA ILE A 31 -0.16 5.59 -12.72
C ILE A 31 0.18 4.34 -11.92
N LEU A 32 -0.82 3.46 -11.75
CA LEU A 32 -0.65 2.11 -11.23
C LEU A 32 -0.48 1.12 -12.40
N VAL A 33 0.45 0.19 -12.22
CA VAL A 33 0.90 -0.76 -13.24
C VAL A 33 0.95 -2.16 -12.64
N ASP A 34 0.29 -3.11 -13.31
CA ASP A 34 0.48 -4.54 -13.06
C ASP A 34 1.81 -5.00 -13.67
N GLY A 35 2.79 -5.25 -12.82
CA GLY A 35 4.13 -5.69 -13.23
C GLY A 35 4.11 -7.04 -13.95
N GLN A 36 3.20 -7.95 -13.58
CA GLN A 36 3.10 -9.27 -14.21
C GLN A 36 2.83 -9.16 -15.70
N LYS A 37 1.97 -8.21 -16.10
CA LYS A 37 1.63 -7.96 -17.51
C LYS A 37 2.78 -7.34 -18.31
N ARG A 38 3.82 -6.85 -17.63
CA ARG A 38 5.03 -6.24 -18.22
C ARG A 38 6.28 -7.12 -18.10
N GLY A 39 6.18 -8.27 -17.43
CA GLY A 39 7.35 -9.07 -17.10
C GLY A 39 8.23 -8.48 -15.99
N GLU A 40 7.67 -7.56 -15.20
CA GLU A 40 8.29 -6.98 -14.01
C GLU A 40 7.87 -7.84 -12.80
N LEU A 41 8.85 -8.46 -12.13
CA LEU A 41 8.59 -9.43 -11.05
C LEU A 41 8.58 -8.80 -9.66
N GLU A 42 9.30 -7.69 -9.49
CA GLU A 42 9.43 -6.99 -8.21
C GLU A 42 8.56 -5.74 -8.20
N PRO A 43 7.97 -5.39 -7.04
CA PRO A 43 7.32 -4.09 -6.89
C PRO A 43 8.35 -2.96 -6.96
N LEU A 44 7.95 -1.82 -7.51
CA LEU A 44 8.83 -0.66 -7.63
C LEU A 44 8.02 0.63 -7.79
N TYR A 45 8.44 1.68 -7.08
CA TYR A 45 8.03 3.04 -7.39
C TYR A 45 9.09 3.75 -8.24
N VAL A 46 8.68 4.21 -9.41
CA VAL A 46 9.50 5.02 -10.32
C VAL A 46 8.96 6.45 -10.34
N PRO A 47 9.77 7.47 -9.98
CA PRO A 47 9.33 8.86 -10.07
C PRO A 47 9.10 9.27 -11.53
N ALA A 48 8.28 10.31 -11.72
CA ALA A 48 8.01 10.86 -13.05
C ALA A 48 9.30 11.35 -13.72
N SER A 49 9.34 11.27 -15.04
CA SER A 49 10.37 11.86 -15.89
C SER A 49 9.79 13.00 -16.72
N GLU A 50 10.59 13.60 -17.61
CA GLU A 50 10.10 14.63 -18.54
C GLU A 50 9.03 14.10 -19.51
N THR A 51 9.01 12.79 -19.78
CA THR A 51 8.18 12.18 -20.81
C THR A 51 7.19 11.15 -20.29
N GLU A 52 7.32 10.73 -19.02
CA GLU A 52 6.46 9.70 -18.43
C GLU A 52 5.96 10.09 -17.03
N PRO A 53 4.71 9.72 -16.68
CA PRO A 53 4.22 9.85 -15.31
C PRO A 53 5.00 8.95 -14.36
N ALA A 54 4.90 9.23 -13.06
CA ALA A 54 5.38 8.32 -12.03
C ALA A 54 4.61 6.99 -12.12
N LYS A 55 5.28 5.88 -11.78
CA LYS A 55 4.71 4.54 -11.86
C LYS A 55 4.79 3.87 -10.49
N ILE A 56 3.66 3.38 -10.03
CA ILE A 56 3.58 2.40 -8.95
C ILE A 56 3.43 1.04 -9.63
N ILE A 57 4.44 0.19 -9.52
CA ILE A 57 4.46 -1.15 -10.10
C ILE A 57 4.24 -2.15 -8.97
N PHE A 58 3.21 -2.98 -9.08
CA PHE A 58 2.94 -4.05 -8.12
C PHE A 58 3.20 -5.42 -8.75
N ALA A 59 3.54 -6.40 -7.90
CA ALA A 59 3.99 -7.71 -8.35
C ALA A 59 2.86 -8.73 -8.51
N HIS A 60 3.10 -9.72 -9.37
CA HIS A 60 2.33 -10.97 -9.49
C HIS A 60 0.82 -10.84 -9.84
N GLY A 61 0.34 -9.67 -10.28
CA GLY A 61 -1.08 -9.48 -10.60
C GLY A 61 -2.00 -9.54 -9.37
N PHE A 62 -1.44 -9.47 -8.15
CA PHE A 62 -2.20 -9.60 -6.92
C PHE A 62 -2.74 -8.26 -6.44
N VAL A 63 -4.06 -8.20 -6.20
CA VAL A 63 -4.72 -6.98 -5.66
C VAL A 63 -4.16 -6.60 -4.28
N THR A 64 -3.74 -7.56 -3.46
CA THR A 64 -3.06 -7.28 -2.18
C THR A 64 -1.72 -6.58 -2.38
N SER A 65 -0.92 -6.99 -3.38
CA SER A 65 0.33 -6.30 -3.73
C SER A 65 0.03 -4.89 -4.23
N ALA A 66 -1.00 -4.70 -5.06
CA ALA A 66 -1.43 -3.37 -5.48
C ALA A 66 -1.84 -2.48 -4.29
N CYS A 67 -2.63 -3.00 -3.35
CA CYS A 67 -3.01 -2.28 -2.14
C CYS A 67 -1.80 -1.85 -1.30
N HIS A 68 -0.81 -2.73 -1.14
CA HIS A 68 0.42 -2.44 -0.42
C HIS A 68 1.20 -1.27 -1.06
N GLU A 69 1.47 -1.35 -2.37
CA GLU A 69 2.23 -0.31 -3.07
C GLU A 69 1.53 1.06 -3.08
N ILE A 70 0.21 1.06 -3.26
CA ILE A 70 -0.61 2.27 -3.16
C ILE A 70 -0.54 2.84 -1.74
N ALA A 71 -0.55 2.00 -0.70
CA ALA A 71 -0.48 2.44 0.68
C ALA A 71 0.83 3.18 0.98
N HIS A 72 1.96 2.65 0.49
CA HIS A 72 3.26 3.34 0.54
C HIS A 72 3.22 4.69 -0.17
N TRP A 73 2.67 4.73 -1.38
CA TRP A 73 2.52 5.96 -2.15
C TRP A 73 1.64 7.01 -1.45
N CYS A 74 0.53 6.58 -0.86
CA CYS A 74 -0.41 7.41 -0.12
C CYS A 74 0.21 8.00 1.16
N TYR A 75 1.15 7.29 1.79
CA TYR A 75 1.90 7.78 2.95
C TYR A 75 3.08 8.68 2.56
N ALA A 76 3.76 8.39 1.44
CA ALA A 76 4.92 9.15 0.99
C ALA A 76 4.59 10.63 0.68
N GLY A 77 5.35 11.54 1.29
CA GLY A 77 5.29 12.98 1.02
C GLY A 77 5.83 13.34 -0.38
N LYS A 78 5.59 14.59 -0.81
CA LYS A 78 5.99 15.07 -2.15
C LYS A 78 7.48 14.90 -2.45
N GLU A 79 8.33 15.18 -1.46
CA GLU A 79 9.80 15.03 -1.58
C GLU A 79 10.20 13.58 -1.79
N ARG A 80 9.63 12.66 -1.01
CA ARG A 80 9.89 11.22 -1.15
C ARG A 80 9.43 10.69 -2.51
N ARG A 81 8.31 11.18 -3.04
CA ARG A 81 7.83 10.81 -4.38
C ARG A 81 8.75 11.25 -5.53
N GLN A 82 9.84 11.99 -5.26
CA GLN A 82 10.90 12.28 -6.24
C GLN A 82 12.01 11.21 -6.26
N LEU A 83 11.98 10.25 -5.34
CA LEU A 83 12.99 9.21 -5.18
C LEU A 83 12.41 7.86 -5.59
N VAL A 84 13.24 7.03 -6.22
CA VAL A 84 12.93 5.61 -6.44
C VAL A 84 12.63 4.96 -5.09
N ASP A 85 11.56 4.17 -5.02
CA ASP A 85 11.04 3.54 -3.79
C ASP A 85 10.93 4.49 -2.59
N TYR A 86 10.58 5.74 -2.87
CA TYR A 86 10.38 6.78 -1.87
C TYR A 86 11.62 7.11 -1.03
N GLY A 87 12.80 6.61 -1.42
CA GLY A 87 14.03 6.68 -0.66
C GLY A 87 14.03 5.81 0.61
N TYR A 88 13.15 4.81 0.70
CA TYR A 88 13.19 3.85 1.80
C TYR A 88 14.46 2.99 1.71
N TRP A 89 15.01 2.65 2.88
CA TRP A 89 16.13 1.72 2.94
C TRP A 89 15.62 0.30 2.76
N TYR A 90 16.13 -0.40 1.74
CA TYR A 90 15.86 -1.81 1.54
C TYR A 90 16.82 -2.64 2.38
N ALA A 91 16.31 -3.22 3.46
CA ALA A 91 16.93 -4.37 4.10
C ALA A 91 16.21 -5.59 3.56
N GLY A 92 16.91 -6.40 2.78
CA GLY A 92 16.35 -7.66 2.28
C GLY A 92 15.88 -8.56 3.42
N ASP A 93 15.25 -9.67 3.09
CA ASP A 93 14.51 -10.50 4.04
C ASP A 93 15.39 -11.29 5.04
N ASP A 94 16.63 -10.89 5.30
CA ASP A 94 17.53 -11.50 6.30
C ASP A 94 17.93 -10.47 7.37
N ARG A 95 16.97 -9.63 7.77
CA ARG A 95 17.17 -8.57 8.76
C ARG A 95 17.54 -9.18 10.11
N ASN A 96 18.50 -8.58 10.81
CA ASN A 96 18.71 -8.85 12.24
C ASN A 96 17.60 -8.19 13.11
N GLN A 97 17.59 -8.43 14.43
CA GLN A 97 16.53 -7.92 15.31
C GLN A 97 16.42 -6.39 15.32
N GLU A 98 17.55 -5.66 15.32
CA GLU A 98 17.55 -4.19 15.31
C GLU A 98 16.97 -3.62 13.99
N GLN A 99 17.31 -4.26 12.88
CA GLN A 99 16.79 -3.93 11.56
C GLN A 99 15.30 -4.26 11.46
N GLN A 100 14.86 -5.39 12.02
CA GLN A 100 13.45 -5.77 12.09
C GLN A 100 12.63 -4.77 12.92
N ASP A 101 13.13 -4.35 14.09
CA ASP A 101 12.47 -3.37 14.94
C ASP A 101 12.34 -2.01 14.24
N THR A 102 13.32 -1.66 13.40
CA THR A 102 13.30 -0.43 12.59
C THR A 102 12.30 -0.55 11.45
N PHE A 103 12.28 -1.71 10.77
CA PHE A 103 11.30 -2.03 9.74
C PHE A 103 9.87 -1.92 10.28
N GLU A 104 9.56 -2.58 11.41
CA GLU A 104 8.24 -2.50 12.01
C GLU A 104 7.79 -1.06 12.27
N LYS A 105 8.68 -0.20 12.77
CA LYS A 105 8.34 1.22 13.05
C LYS A 105 7.94 1.98 11.79
N VAL A 106 8.62 1.73 10.66
CA VAL A 106 8.34 2.44 9.41
C VAL A 106 7.11 1.88 8.69
N GLU A 107 6.82 0.59 8.91
CA GLU A 107 5.71 -0.15 8.28
C GLU A 107 4.34 0.04 8.94
N VAL A 108 4.27 0.51 10.19
CA VAL A 108 2.98 0.63 10.89
C VAL A 108 1.97 1.47 10.10
N ILE A 109 2.39 2.60 9.51
CA ILE A 109 1.46 3.48 8.79
C ILE A 109 1.15 2.96 7.37
N PRO A 110 2.12 2.55 6.54
CA PRO A 110 1.83 1.87 5.27
C PRO A 110 0.86 0.71 5.44
N GLN A 111 1.10 -0.21 6.39
CA GLN A 111 0.22 -1.36 6.57
C GLN A 111 -1.13 -1.00 7.20
N ALA A 112 -1.22 0.10 7.95
CA ALA A 112 -2.52 0.64 8.37
C ALA A 112 -3.33 1.19 7.19
N TYR A 113 -2.68 1.87 6.24
CA TYR A 113 -3.31 2.32 5.01
C TYR A 113 -3.69 1.14 4.11
N GLU A 114 -2.86 0.10 4.04
CA GLU A 114 -3.16 -1.14 3.33
C GLU A 114 -4.36 -1.86 3.93
N LEU A 115 -4.48 -1.93 5.26
CA LEU A 115 -5.64 -2.48 5.95
C LEU A 115 -6.94 -1.73 5.57
N ILE A 116 -6.89 -0.39 5.53
CA ILE A 116 -8.04 0.43 5.14
C ILE A 116 -8.42 0.18 3.68
N LEU A 117 -7.44 0.15 2.78
CA LEU A 117 -7.68 -0.18 1.36
C LEU A 117 -8.20 -1.59 1.16
N SER A 118 -7.67 -2.56 1.89
CA SER A 118 -8.08 -3.96 1.82
C SER A 118 -9.56 -4.11 2.22
N LYS A 119 -9.98 -3.39 3.28
CA LYS A 119 -11.40 -3.32 3.67
C LYS A 119 -12.26 -2.71 2.56
N ALA A 120 -11.84 -1.59 1.97
CA ALA A 120 -12.58 -0.94 0.88
C ALA A 120 -12.71 -1.85 -0.36
N CYS A 121 -11.64 -2.58 -0.71
CA CYS A 121 -11.62 -3.53 -1.82
C CYS A 121 -12.36 -4.85 -1.54
N GLY A 122 -12.83 -5.08 -0.30
CA GLY A 122 -13.46 -6.34 0.09
C GLY A 122 -12.50 -7.55 0.11
N ILE A 123 -11.20 -7.32 0.38
CA ILE A 123 -10.16 -8.37 0.40
C ILE A 123 -9.64 -8.63 1.81
N PRO A 124 -9.17 -9.85 2.11
CA PRO A 124 -8.52 -10.13 3.40
C PRO A 124 -7.17 -9.41 3.50
N PHE A 125 -6.90 -8.86 4.67
CA PHE A 125 -5.61 -8.25 5.02
C PHE A 125 -4.83 -9.16 5.97
N LYS A 126 -3.50 -9.19 5.80
CA LYS A 126 -2.55 -9.79 6.73
C LYS A 126 -1.30 -8.93 6.79
N VAL A 127 -0.75 -8.72 7.99
CA VAL A 127 0.51 -7.99 8.13
C VAL A 127 1.67 -8.72 7.46
N SER A 128 2.50 -7.97 6.74
CA SER A 128 3.78 -8.44 6.20
C SER A 128 4.90 -8.06 7.16
N LEU A 129 5.66 -9.05 7.60
CA LEU A 129 6.85 -8.87 8.45
C LEU A 129 8.08 -9.52 7.85
N ASP A 130 7.97 -10.02 6.63
CA ASP A 130 8.72 -11.15 6.09
C ASP A 130 10.21 -11.07 6.40
N ASN A 131 10.70 -12.07 7.14
CA ASN A 131 12.08 -12.18 7.56
C ASN A 131 12.42 -13.67 7.66
N PHE A 132 13.42 -14.09 6.90
CA PHE A 132 13.94 -15.45 6.80
C PHE A 132 15.07 -15.72 7.79
N ASN A 133 15.52 -14.70 8.55
CA ASN A 133 16.50 -14.88 9.60
C ASN A 133 15.89 -15.70 10.76
N PRO A 134 16.39 -16.93 11.03
CA PRO A 134 15.82 -17.79 12.06
C PRO A 134 16.09 -17.29 13.49
N ASP A 135 17.05 -16.37 13.67
CA ASP A 135 17.43 -15.81 14.97
C ASP A 135 16.58 -14.57 15.35
N VAL A 136 15.69 -14.12 14.46
CA VAL A 136 14.80 -12.99 14.71
C VAL A 136 13.44 -13.44 15.21
N GLN A 137 13.00 -12.81 16.29
CA GLN A 137 11.67 -13.05 16.85
C GLN A 137 10.65 -12.14 16.17
N LEU A 138 9.67 -12.75 15.50
CA LEU A 138 8.54 -12.04 14.88
C LEU A 138 7.29 -12.17 15.77
N ASP A 139 6.87 -11.08 16.41
CA ASP A 139 5.59 -11.01 17.12
C ASP A 139 4.49 -10.46 16.21
N ARG A 140 3.96 -11.34 15.35
CA ARG A 140 2.93 -10.99 14.35
C ARG A 140 1.66 -10.45 15.00
N ASP A 141 1.28 -10.96 16.17
CA ASP A 141 0.07 -10.53 16.87
C ASP A 141 0.25 -9.13 17.46
N ALA A 142 1.40 -8.83 18.04
CA ALA A 142 1.71 -7.48 18.52
C ALA A 142 1.75 -6.47 17.37
N PHE A 143 2.37 -6.84 16.25
CA PHE A 143 2.42 -5.97 15.08
C PHE A 143 1.03 -5.75 14.47
N THR A 144 0.20 -6.79 14.38
CA THR A 144 -1.20 -6.69 13.94
C THR A 144 -1.97 -5.67 14.79
N ARG A 145 -1.87 -5.75 16.13
CA ARG A 145 -2.52 -4.78 17.03
C ARG A 145 -2.03 -3.34 16.80
N LYS A 146 -0.73 -3.13 16.52
CA LYS A 146 -0.18 -1.80 16.19
C LYS A 146 -0.80 -1.25 14.90
N VAL A 147 -0.90 -2.09 13.87
CA VAL A 147 -1.47 -1.74 12.55
C VAL A 147 -2.95 -1.41 12.67
N GLU A 148 -3.74 -2.25 13.36
CA GLU A 148 -5.17 -2.03 13.58
C GLU A 148 -5.43 -0.72 14.34
N ALA A 149 -4.73 -0.50 15.46
CA ALA A 149 -4.86 0.72 16.24
C ALA A 149 -4.45 1.97 15.45
N MET A 150 -3.43 1.86 14.58
CA MET A 150 -3.04 2.96 13.70
C MET A 150 -4.09 3.22 12.62
N ALA A 151 -4.71 2.18 12.04
CA ALA A 151 -5.78 2.34 11.06
C ALA A 151 -6.97 3.08 11.68
N GLU A 152 -7.45 2.64 12.84
CA GLU A 152 -8.53 3.32 13.58
C GLU A 152 -8.19 4.78 13.91
N LYS A 153 -6.94 5.02 14.30
CA LYS A 153 -6.45 6.38 14.56
C LYS A 153 -6.51 7.24 13.30
N LYS A 154 -6.06 6.72 12.15
CA LYS A 154 -6.05 7.42 10.87
C LYS A 154 -7.45 7.67 10.32
N GLU A 155 -8.38 6.74 10.50
CA GLU A 155 -9.79 6.94 10.15
C GLU A 155 -10.43 8.06 10.98
N ARG A 156 -10.07 8.20 12.26
CA ARG A 156 -10.59 9.25 13.16
C ARG A 156 -9.95 10.61 12.98
N GLU A 157 -8.61 10.65 12.85
CA GLU A 157 -7.82 11.88 12.87
C GLU A 157 -7.50 12.42 11.46
N GLY A 158 -7.74 11.62 10.43
CA GLY A 158 -7.52 11.98 9.03
C GLY A 158 -6.45 11.11 8.36
N MET A 159 -6.72 10.82 7.09
CA MET A 159 -5.83 10.14 6.16
C MET A 159 -5.26 11.14 5.14
N SER A 160 -4.34 10.70 4.28
CA SER A 160 -3.96 11.53 3.14
C SER A 160 -5.16 11.70 2.19
N GLU A 161 -5.27 12.86 1.54
CA GLU A 161 -6.34 13.14 0.56
C GLU A 161 -6.40 12.10 -0.57
N ARG A 162 -5.24 11.55 -0.93
CA ARG A 162 -5.11 10.49 -1.93
C ARG A 162 -5.76 9.19 -1.46
N LEU A 163 -5.50 8.77 -0.22
CA LEU A 163 -6.12 7.58 0.34
C LEU A 163 -7.65 7.75 0.47
N MET A 164 -8.11 8.90 0.97
CA MET A 164 -9.54 9.18 1.11
C MET A 164 -10.26 9.14 -0.25
N SER A 165 -9.72 9.85 -1.25
CA SER A 165 -10.28 9.88 -2.61
C SER A 165 -10.38 8.49 -3.23
N LEU A 166 -9.35 7.65 -3.02
CA LEU A 166 -9.33 6.29 -3.57
C LEU A 166 -10.37 5.39 -2.88
N VAL A 167 -10.46 5.42 -1.55
CA VAL A 167 -11.46 4.66 -0.79
C VAL A 167 -12.88 5.06 -1.20
N GLU A 168 -13.14 6.36 -1.36
CA GLU A 168 -14.44 6.84 -1.84
C GLU A 168 -14.77 6.36 -3.26
N ALA A 169 -13.80 6.35 -4.17
CA ALA A 169 -14.02 5.89 -5.53
C ALA A 169 -14.27 4.38 -5.59
N ILE A 170 -13.54 3.60 -4.80
CA ILE A 170 -13.76 2.14 -4.68
C ILE A 170 -15.18 1.85 -4.21
N HIS A 171 -15.70 2.57 -3.21
CA HIS A 171 -17.07 2.36 -2.73
C HIS A 171 -18.16 2.78 -3.73
N ARG A 172 -17.83 3.57 -4.76
CA ARG A 172 -18.77 4.04 -5.79
C ARG A 172 -18.74 3.21 -7.08
N PHE A 173 -17.71 2.39 -7.26
CA PHE A 173 -17.48 1.56 -8.43
C PHE A 173 -18.38 0.32 -8.43
#